data_AF-A0A9D7T3B7-F1
#
_entry.id   AF-A0A9D7T3B7-F1
#
_cell.length_a   1.000
_cell.length_b   1.000
_cell.length_c   1.000
_cell.angle_alpha   90.00
_cell.angle_beta   90.00
_cell.angle_gamma   90.00
#
_symmetry.space_group_name_H-M   'P 1'
#
loop_
_entity.id
_entity.type
_entity.pdbx_description
1 polymer ?
#
loop_
_entity_poly.entity_id
_entity_poly.type
_entity_poly.pdbx_seq_one_letter_code
_entity_poly.pdbx_strand_id
1 'polypeptide(L)' 'MPAENFAVTAFPGLIVKDSYWRWPERGQAGNTIDFFVQILGLSFHDAMKTIVAS' A
#
# COMPACT_ATOMS: atom_id res chain seq x y z
N MET A 1 0.07 21.15 -2.57
CA MET A 1 -0.48 20.59 -1.32
C MET A 1 0.51 19.54 -0.84
N PRO A 2 0.88 19.48 0.45
CA PRO A 2 1.91 18.55 0.91
C PRO A 2 1.38 17.13 0.71
N ALA A 3 2.15 16.30 0.00
CA ALA A 3 1.78 14.92 -0.27
C ALA A 3 1.69 14.15 1.06
N GLU A 4 0.46 13.91 1.51
CA GLU A 4 0.12 13.37 2.82
C GLU A 4 0.59 11.91 2.93
N ASN A 5 1.34 11.63 4.00
CA ASN A 5 1.71 10.28 4.38
C ASN A 5 0.57 9.72 5.25
N PHE A 6 -0.12 8.70 4.78
CA PHE A 6 -1.17 8.03 5.54
C PHE A 6 -0.57 6.86 6.32
N ALA A 7 -0.70 6.89 7.64
CA ALA A 7 -0.40 5.74 8.48
C ALA A 7 -1.56 4.74 8.40
N VAL A 8 -1.26 3.47 8.13
CA VAL A 8 -2.29 2.44 8.09
C VAL A 8 -2.44 1.84 9.48
N THR A 9 -3.54 2.15 10.19
CA THR A 9 -3.74 1.77 11.60
C THR A 9 -3.65 0.26 11.83
N ALA A 10 -4.01 -0.56 10.83
CA ALA A 10 -3.89 -2.01 10.88
C ALA A 10 -2.45 -2.52 10.72
N PHE A 11 -1.54 -1.71 10.18
CA PHE A 11 -0.13 -2.04 9.94
C PHE A 11 0.77 -0.95 10.55
N PRO A 12 1.07 -1.03 11.85
CA PRO A 12 1.96 -0.07 12.51
C PRO A 12 3.30 0.07 11.77
N GLY A 13 3.76 1.30 11.57
CA GLY A 13 5.01 1.61 10.87
C GLY A 13 4.91 1.57 9.34
N LEU A 14 3.77 1.15 8.77
CA LEU A 14 3.51 1.25 7.35
C LEU A 14 3.08 2.67 6.96
N ILE A 15 3.78 3.22 5.97
CA ILE A 15 3.53 4.55 5.44
C ILE A 15 3.08 4.41 4.00
N VAL A 16 1.92 4.96 3.67
CA VAL A 16 1.40 5.04 2.29
C VAL A 16 1.42 6.48 1.82
N LYS A 17 1.93 6.71 0.62
CA LYS A 17 2.03 8.02 -0.02
C LYS A 17 1.74 7.86 -1.51
N ASP A 18 0.66 8.51 -1.98
CA ASP A 18 0.19 8.41 -3.36
C ASP A 18 0.08 6.93 -3.81
N SER A 19 0.79 6.54 -4.87
CA SER A 19 0.78 5.16 -5.40
C SER A 19 1.90 4.27 -4.85
N TYR A 20 2.49 4.64 -3.71
CA TYR A 20 3.67 3.99 -3.17
C TYR A 20 3.58 3.83 -1.65
N TRP A 21 4.26 2.82 -1.12
CA TRP A 21 4.32 2.56 0.32
C TRP A 21 5.72 2.15 0.76
N ARG A 22 5.99 2.38 2.04
CA ARG A 22 7.20 1.94 2.73
C ARG A 22 6.87 1.37 4.10
N TRP A 23 7.62 0.34 4.47
CA TRP A 23 7.64 -0.21 5.81
C TRP A 23 9.10 -0.29 6.30
N PRO A 24 9.64 0.83 6.82
CA PRO A 24 11.06 0.92 7.18
C PRO A 24 11.51 -0.15 8.17
N GLU A 25 10.66 -0.45 9.15
CA GLU A 25 10.92 -1.47 10.19
C GLU A 25 11.14 -2.88 9.61
N ARG A 26 10.57 -3.17 8.44
CA ARG A 26 10.74 -4.44 7.73
C ARG A 26 11.72 -4.34 6.55
N GLY A 27 12.23 -3.15 6.25
CA GLY A 27 13.03 -2.89 5.05
C GLY A 27 12.28 -3.11 3.73
N GLN A 28 10.94 -3.01 3.75
CA GLN A 28 10.09 -3.27 2.58
C GLN A 28 9.55 -1.97 1.99
N ALA A 29 9.34 -1.97 0.68
CA ALA A 29 8.66 -0.91 -0.03
C ALA A 29 8.14 -1.41 -1.37
N GLY A 30 7.09 -0.77 -1.88
CA GLY A 30 6.48 -1.20 -3.14
C GLY A 30 5.45 -0.19 -3.65
N ASN A 31 4.86 -0.49 -4.80
CA ASN A 31 3.76 0.29 -5.34
C ASN A 31 2.41 -0.17 -4.74
N THR A 32 1.32 0.50 -5.11
CA THR A 32 -0.03 0.15 -4.67
C THR A 32 -0.43 -1.30 -4.96
N ILE A 33 -0.01 -1.88 -6.09
CA ILE A 33 -0.31 -3.29 -6.40
C ILE A 33 0.43 -4.22 -5.43
N ASP A 34 1.70 -3.94 -5.16
CA ASP A 34 2.50 -4.69 -4.19
C ASP A 34 1.86 -4.65 -2.80
N PHE A 35 1.28 -3.50 -2.42
CA PHE A 35 0.56 -3.38 -1.15
C PHE A 35 -0.64 -4.33 -1.09
N PHE A 36 -1.49 -4.31 -2.12
CA PHE A 36 -2.67 -5.17 -2.18
C PHE A 36 -2.32 -6.66 -2.15
N VAL A 37 -1.29 -7.07 -2.88
CA VAL A 37 -0.93 -8.49 -2.99
C VAL A 37 -0.12 -8.96 -1.79
N GLN A 38 0.92 -8.22 -1.39
CA GLN A 38 1.89 -8.68 -0.40
C GLN A 38 1.47 -8.37 1.04
N ILE A 39 0.76 -7.26 1.26
CA ILE A 39 0.37 -6.82 2.61
C ILE A 39 -1.09 -7.19 2.90
N LEU A 40 -2.00 -6.94 1.95
CA LEU A 40 -3.42 -7.26 2.12
C LEU A 40 -3.80 -8.68 1.68
N GLY A 41 -2.88 -9.42 1.04
CA GLY A 41 -3.09 -10.82 0.64
C GLY A 41 -4.11 -11.00 -0.48
N LEU A 42 -4.40 -9.96 -1.27
CA LEU A 42 -5.30 -10.06 -2.41
C LEU A 42 -4.64 -10.80 -3.58
N SER A 43 -5.46 -11.41 -4.43
CA SER A 43 -4.99 -11.83 -5.74
C SER A 43 -4.66 -10.60 -6.60
N PHE A 44 -3.75 -10.74 -7.57
CA PHE A 44 -3.47 -9.65 -8.52
C PHE A 44 -4.74 -9.18 -9.25
N HIS A 45 -5.65 -10.11 -9.57
CA HIS A 45 -6.92 -9.80 -10.22
C HIS A 45 -7.83 -8.93 -9.33
N ASP A 46 -7.94 -9.25 -8.05
CA ASP A 46 -8.76 -8.48 -7.11
C ASP A 46 -8.11 -7.13 -6.76
N ALA A 47 -6.78 -7.08 -6.72
CA ALA A 47 -6.03 -5.83 -6.61
C ALA A 47 -6.34 -4.89 -7.79
N MET A 48 -6.27 -5.40 -9.02
CA MET A 48 -6.57 -4.62 -10.23
C MET A 48 -8.03 -4.17 -10.28
N LYS A 49 -8.99 -5.00 -9.88
CA LYS A 49 -10.40 -4.59 -9.75
C LYS A 49 -10.56 -3.42 -8.79
N THR A 50 -9.89 -3.47 -7.64
CA THR A 50 -9.93 -2.40 -6.64
C THR A 50 -9.39 -1.09 -7.20
N ILE A 51 -8.26 -1.14 -7.91
CA ILE A 51 -7.61 0.05 -8.52
C ILE A 51 -8.44 0.66 -9.65
N VAL A 52 -9.09 -0.17 -10.48
CA VAL A 52 -9.90 0.32 -11.61
C VAL A 52 -11.26 0.85 -11.13
N ALA A 53 -11.76 0.37 -10.00
CA ALA A 53 -13.02 0.83 -9.41
C ALA A 53 -12.88 2.06 -8.49
N SER A 54 -11.65 2.48 -8.16
CA SER A 54 -11.33 3.59 -7.26
C SER A 54 -11.16 4.94 -7.96
#